data_AF-A0A9W4TE46-F1
#
_entry.id   AF-A0A9W4TE46-F1
#
_cell.length_a   1.000
_cell.length_b   1.000
_cell.length_c   1.000
_cell.angle_alpha   90.00
_cell.angle_beta   90.00
_cell.angle_gamma   90.00
#
_symmetry.space_group_name_H-M   'P 1'
#
loop_
_entity.id
_entity.type
_entity.pdbx_description
1 polymer ?
#
loop_
_entity_poly.entity_id
_entity_poly.type
_entity_poly.pdbx_seq_one_letter_code
_entity_poly.pdbx_strand_id
1 'polypeptide(L)'
;RNFDVDTMSVRQATNYILPALRNKKTENVRLIAHSQGCVIASLVIKRLYTELSYTKEQENLSKLSVHTFANISREFRNPEGLINCIEHYANRLDPVSIRGVISNINDKRTIGEIFINDLRNGGKGHLFNSFYSLKLEDYWSARGGEPVLLNLPGK
;
A
#
# COMPACT_ATOMS: atom_id res chain seq x y z
N ARG A 1 11.58 18.36 6.15
CA ARG A 1 10.13 18.32 6.53
C ARG A 1 9.88 16.99 7.20
N ASN A 2 9.42 17.00 8.45
CA ASN A 2 9.09 15.77 9.19
C ASN A 2 7.65 15.38 8.84
N PHE A 3 7.45 14.17 8.29
CA PHE A 3 6.14 13.65 7.91
C PHE A 3 5.56 12.69 8.96
N ASP A 4 6.23 12.51 10.11
CA ASP A 4 5.75 11.72 11.26
C ASP A 4 4.66 12.46 12.06
N VAL A 5 3.61 12.92 11.38
CA VAL A 5 2.51 13.63 12.03
C VAL A 5 1.36 12.66 12.22
N ASP A 6 0.97 12.43 13.47
CA ASP A 6 -0.23 11.67 13.86
C ASP A 6 -1.49 12.48 13.58
N THR A 7 -1.79 12.67 12.29
CA THR A 7 -2.94 13.43 11.80
C THR A 7 -4.25 12.74 12.16
N MET A 8 -5.36 13.49 12.15
CA MET A 8 -6.69 12.93 12.42
C MET A 8 -7.03 11.74 11.51
N SER A 9 -6.63 11.79 10.24
CA SER A 9 -6.84 10.69 9.29
C SER A 9 -6.06 9.42 9.69
N VAL A 10 -4.83 9.56 10.20
CA VAL A 10 -4.04 8.44 10.71
C VAL A 10 -4.72 7.84 11.95
N ARG A 11 -5.20 8.67 12.88
CA ARG A 11 -5.91 8.21 14.08
C ARG A 11 -7.18 7.45 13.72
N GLN A 12 -8.00 8.04 12.86
CA GLN A 12 -9.28 7.46 12.45
C GLN A 12 -9.07 6.12 11.76
N ALA A 13 -8.19 6.04 10.76
CA ALA A 13 -7.89 4.80 10.07
C ALA A 13 -7.38 3.72 11.03
N THR A 14 -6.47 4.08 11.95
CA THR A 14 -5.95 3.16 12.98
C THR A 14 -7.09 2.62 13.85
N ASN A 15 -7.99 3.48 14.32
CA ASN A 15 -9.12 3.08 15.17
C ASN A 15 -10.10 2.13 14.47
N TYR A 16 -10.25 2.20 13.15
CA TYR A 16 -11.08 1.27 12.39
C TYR A 16 -10.36 -0.05 12.08
N ILE A 17 -9.06 -0.01 11.79
CA ILE A 17 -8.29 -1.18 11.38
C ILE A 17 -7.92 -2.06 12.58
N LEU A 18 -7.57 -1.46 13.73
CA LEU A 18 -7.08 -2.19 14.89
C LEU A 18 -8.08 -3.23 15.44
N PRO A 19 -9.40 -2.94 15.58
CA PRO A 19 -10.39 -3.95 15.96
C PRO A 19 -10.50 -5.09 14.94
N ALA A 20 -10.39 -4.79 13.64
CA ALA A 20 -10.44 -5.80 12.59
C ALA A 20 -9.24 -6.75 12.65
N LEU A 21 -8.03 -6.23 12.92
CA LEU A 21 -6.82 -7.04 13.10
C LEU A 21 -6.89 -7.91 14.36
N ARG A 22 -7.43 -7.39 15.46
CA ARG A 22 -7.61 -8.13 16.73
C ARG A 22 -8.71 -9.18 16.67
N ASN A 23 -9.67 -9.03 15.75
CA ASN A 23 -10.73 -10.02 15.60
C ASN A 23 -10.16 -11.35 15.07
N LYS A 24 -10.37 -12.42 15.85
CA LYS A 24 -9.90 -13.78 15.53
C LYS A 24 -10.60 -14.39 14.30
N LYS A 25 -11.79 -13.90 13.94
CA LYS A 25 -12.53 -14.35 12.75
C LYS A 25 -12.08 -13.63 11.47
N THR A 26 -11.30 -12.56 11.60
CA THR A 26 -10.76 -11.84 10.43
C THR A 26 -9.50 -12.53 9.98
N GLU A 27 -9.50 -13.03 8.75
CA GLU A 27 -8.34 -13.66 8.12
C GLU A 27 -7.49 -12.65 7.34
N ASN A 28 -8.13 -11.65 6.73
CA ASN A 28 -7.45 -10.65 5.91
C ASN A 28 -8.09 -9.27 6.07
N VAL A 29 -7.25 -8.25 6.23
CA VAL A 29 -7.63 -6.84 6.21
C VAL A 29 -6.89 -6.17 5.05
N ARG A 30 -7.63 -5.59 4.10
CA ARG A 30 -7.03 -4.89 2.96
C ARG A 30 -7.08 -3.39 3.16
N LEU A 31 -5.91 -2.76 3.22
CA LEU A 31 -5.77 -1.30 3.22
C LEU A 31 -5.45 -0.83 1.79
N ILE A 32 -6.40 -0.17 1.16
CA ILE A 32 -6.23 0.43 -0.16
C ILE A 32 -6.01 1.93 -0.01
N ALA A 33 -4.95 2.46 -0.64
CA ALA A 33 -4.62 3.87 -0.57
C ALA A 33 -4.27 4.44 -1.94
N HIS A 34 -4.54 5.72 -2.16
CA HIS A 34 -4.24 6.40 -3.41
C HIS A 34 -3.54 7.75 -3.18
N SER A 35 -2.61 8.12 -4.06
CA SER A 35 -1.96 9.44 -4.07
C SER A 35 -1.34 9.78 -2.71
N GLN A 36 -1.65 10.94 -2.12
CA GLN A 36 -1.23 11.33 -0.78
C GLN A 36 -1.71 10.37 0.33
N GLY A 37 -2.82 9.66 0.12
CA GLY A 37 -3.30 8.62 1.02
C GLY A 37 -2.28 7.51 1.26
N CYS A 38 -1.31 7.32 0.36
CA CYS A 38 -0.24 6.33 0.54
C CYS A 38 0.75 6.75 1.63
N VAL A 39 0.99 8.05 1.80
CA VAL A 39 1.78 8.58 2.95
C VAL A 39 1.01 8.33 4.24
N ILE A 40 -0.29 8.59 4.25
CA ILE A 40 -1.16 8.30 5.40
C ILE A 40 -1.13 6.81 5.74
N ALA A 41 -1.24 5.93 4.75
CA ALA A 41 -1.19 4.48 4.94
C ALA A 41 0.15 4.02 5.56
N SER A 42 1.28 4.57 5.11
CA SER A 42 2.60 4.30 5.70
C SER A 42 2.66 4.70 7.18
N LEU A 43 2.08 5.85 7.54
CA LEU A 43 1.97 6.31 8.93
C LEU A 43 1.00 5.45 9.77
N VAL A 44 -0.11 5.02 9.17
CA VAL A 44 -1.07 4.10 9.80
C VAL A 44 -0.40 2.77 10.14
N ILE A 45 0.40 2.20 9.22
CA ILE A 45 1.17 0.98 9.48
C ILE A 45 2.11 1.16 10.68
N LYS A 46 2.89 2.26 10.68
CA LYS A 46 3.79 2.59 11.79
C LYS A 46 3.04 2.65 13.12
N ARG A 47 1.87 3.31 13.13
CA ARG A 47 1.04 3.43 14.32
C ARG A 47 0.44 2.08 14.75
N LEU A 48 -0.14 1.31 13.83
CA LEU A 48 -0.71 -0.01 14.13
C LEU A 48 0.34 -0.93 14.76
N TYR A 49 1.56 -0.92 14.22
CA TYR A 49 2.67 -1.67 14.80
C TYR A 49 2.97 -1.23 16.24
N THR A 50 3.08 0.07 16.49
CA THR A 50 3.31 0.62 17.84
C THR A 50 2.19 0.21 18.80
N GLU A 51 0.92 0.39 18.42
CA GLU A 51 -0.24 0.08 19.26
C GLU A 51 -0.35 -1.41 19.58
N LEU A 52 -0.09 -2.29 18.61
CA LEU A 52 -0.08 -3.74 18.81
C LEU A 52 1.14 -4.21 19.61
N SER A 53 2.29 -3.55 19.45
CA SER A 53 3.50 -3.88 20.23
C SER A 53 3.30 -3.63 21.73
N TYR A 54 2.56 -2.58 22.10
CA TYR A 54 2.25 -2.30 23.50
C TYR A 54 1.47 -3.43 24.17
N THR A 55 0.58 -4.10 23.43
CA THR A 55 -0.22 -5.22 23.93
C THR A 55 0.37 -6.59 23.58
N LYS A 56 1.56 -6.64 22.95
CA LYS A 56 2.24 -7.85 22.45
C LYS A 56 1.40 -8.66 21.45
N GLU A 57 0.70 -7.95 20.56
CA GLU A 57 -0.20 -8.50 19.55
C GLU A 57 0.27 -8.19 18.12
N GLN A 58 1.56 -7.86 17.92
CA GLN A 58 2.10 -7.41 16.63
C GLN A 58 1.94 -8.45 15.51
N GLU A 59 1.88 -9.74 15.85
CA GLU A 59 1.56 -10.85 14.94
C GLU A 59 0.24 -10.67 14.18
N ASN A 60 -0.72 -9.91 14.73
CA ASN A 60 -1.98 -9.61 14.04
C ASN A 60 -1.77 -8.77 12.76
N LEU A 61 -0.61 -8.11 12.59
CA LEU A 61 -0.26 -7.44 11.33
C LEU A 61 -0.11 -8.41 10.15
N SER A 62 0.10 -9.70 10.39
CA SER A 62 0.10 -10.73 9.34
C SER A 62 -1.23 -10.84 8.60
N LYS A 63 -2.33 -10.35 9.16
CA LYS A 63 -3.62 -10.27 8.47
C LYS A 63 -3.68 -9.10 7.48
N LEU A 64 -2.79 -8.11 7.60
CA LEU A 64 -2.84 -6.89 6.82
C LEU A 64 -2.23 -7.12 5.42
N SER A 65 -2.96 -6.68 4.39
CA SER A 65 -2.48 -6.55 3.02
C SER A 65 -2.66 -5.11 2.57
N VAL A 66 -1.63 -4.50 2.00
CA VAL A 66 -1.60 -3.08 1.67
C VAL A 66 -1.42 -2.90 0.17
N HIS A 67 -2.33 -2.16 -0.44
CA HIS A 67 -2.32 -1.95 -1.89
C HIS A 67 -2.43 -0.46 -2.18
N THR A 68 -1.41 0.10 -2.82
CA THR A 68 -1.36 1.53 -3.09
C THR A 68 -1.46 1.81 -4.58
N PHE A 69 -2.14 2.87 -4.95
CA PHE A 69 -2.22 3.39 -6.30
C PHE A 69 -1.65 4.81 -6.33
N ALA A 70 -0.92 5.18 -7.38
CA ALA A 70 -0.32 6.51 -7.47
C ALA A 70 0.55 6.90 -6.25
N ASN A 71 1.37 5.97 -5.74
CA ASN A 71 2.04 6.16 -4.46
C ASN A 71 3.11 7.25 -4.52
N ILE A 72 2.87 8.38 -3.83
CA ILE A 72 3.82 9.49 -3.69
C ILE A 72 4.88 9.25 -2.59
N SER A 73 4.65 8.27 -1.71
CA SER A 73 5.57 7.99 -0.62
C SER A 73 6.91 7.51 -1.16
N ARG A 74 7.99 8.04 -0.59
CA ARG A 74 9.37 7.63 -0.90
C ARG A 74 9.84 6.47 -0.02
N GLU A 75 9.11 6.23 1.07
CA GLU A 75 9.40 5.15 2.00
C GLU A 75 8.09 4.44 2.35
N PHE A 76 8.14 3.11 2.29
CA PHE A 76 7.06 2.23 2.68
C PHE A 76 7.69 1.04 3.39
N ARG A 77 7.52 0.95 4.71
CA ARG A 77 8.24 -0.03 5.54
C ARG A 77 7.30 -1.18 5.92
N ASN A 78 7.88 -2.37 6.07
CA ASN A 78 7.21 -3.52 6.66
C ASN A 78 7.85 -3.81 8.03
N PRO A 79 7.24 -3.36 9.15
CA PRO A 79 7.78 -3.58 10.49
C PRO A 79 7.96 -5.08 10.75
N GLU A 80 9.20 -5.49 11.03
CA GLU A 80 9.60 -6.89 11.26
C GLU A 80 9.21 -7.88 10.14
N GLY A 81 8.84 -7.39 8.95
CA GLY A 81 8.33 -8.27 7.89
C GLY A 81 6.94 -8.85 8.17
N LEU A 82 6.20 -8.34 9.17
CA LEU A 82 4.96 -8.94 9.64
C LEU A 82 3.77 -8.75 8.69
N ILE A 83 3.76 -7.71 7.85
CA ILE A 83 2.68 -7.47 6.89
C ILE A 83 2.77 -8.50 5.77
N ASN A 84 1.67 -9.20 5.53
CA ASN A 84 1.60 -10.32 4.58
C ASN A 84 1.87 -9.88 3.13
N CYS A 85 1.35 -8.72 2.73
CA CYS A 85 1.46 -8.27 1.35
C CYS A 85 1.52 -6.75 1.27
N ILE A 86 2.46 -6.23 0.48
CA ILE A 86 2.52 -4.80 0.12
C ILE A 86 2.71 -4.70 -1.39
N GLU A 87 1.79 -4.01 -2.05
CA GLU A 87 1.78 -3.85 -3.50
C GLU A 87 1.59 -2.39 -3.88
N HIS A 88 2.34 -1.96 -4.89
CA HIS A 88 2.27 -0.62 -5.42
C HIS A 88 1.94 -0.65 -6.91
N TYR A 89 0.77 -0.15 -7.26
CA TYR A 89 0.31 0.00 -8.63
C TYR A 89 0.58 1.43 -9.11
N ALA A 90 1.28 1.56 -10.22
CA ALA A 90 1.72 2.85 -10.73
C ALA A 90 1.49 2.95 -12.24
N ASN A 91 0.81 4.02 -12.66
CA ASN A 91 0.85 4.47 -14.04
C ASN A 91 2.21 5.13 -14.28
N ARG A 92 2.97 4.66 -15.29
CA ARG A 92 4.37 5.08 -15.56
C ARG A 92 4.57 6.59 -15.69
N LEU A 93 3.61 7.25 -16.30
CA LEU A 93 3.62 8.69 -16.60
C LEU A 93 2.75 9.50 -15.63
N ASP A 94 2.26 8.90 -14.55
CA ASP A 94 1.61 9.65 -13.46
C ASP A 94 2.66 10.48 -12.71
N PRO A 95 2.57 11.82 -12.70
CA PRO A 95 3.55 12.68 -12.04
C PRO A 95 3.70 12.44 -10.54
N VAL A 96 2.66 11.88 -9.90
CA VAL A 96 2.68 11.53 -8.47
C VAL A 96 3.49 10.25 -8.26
N SER A 97 3.21 9.21 -9.04
CA SER A 97 3.97 7.96 -9.04
C SER A 97 5.44 8.19 -9.39
N ILE A 98 5.71 9.02 -10.40
CA ILE A 98 7.08 9.41 -10.79
C ILE A 98 7.82 9.96 -9.58
N ARG A 99 7.25 10.93 -8.85
CA ARG A 99 7.92 11.54 -7.69
C ARG A 99 8.00 10.63 -6.46
N GLY A 100 7.20 9.58 -6.42
CA GLY A 100 7.14 8.59 -5.34
C GLY A 100 7.69 7.25 -5.79
N VAL A 101 6.85 6.23 -5.81
CA VAL A 101 7.27 4.82 -5.95
C VAL A 101 8.10 4.55 -7.20
N ILE A 102 7.83 5.19 -8.33
CA ILE A 102 8.58 4.95 -9.58
C ILE A 102 10.03 5.42 -9.46
N SER A 103 10.30 6.62 -8.94
CA SER A 103 11.68 7.08 -8.73
C SER A 103 12.41 6.28 -7.63
N ASN A 104 11.70 5.50 -6.83
CA ASN A 104 12.25 4.74 -5.71
C ASN A 104 12.13 3.22 -5.89
N ILE A 105 11.98 2.72 -7.13
CA ILE A 105 11.86 1.27 -7.43
C ILE A 105 13.02 0.46 -6.86
N ASN A 106 14.24 1.00 -6.88
CA ASN A 106 15.43 0.33 -6.38
C ASN A 106 15.79 0.72 -4.93
N ASP A 107 14.98 1.56 -4.27
CA ASP A 107 15.23 1.95 -2.89
C ASP A 107 14.76 0.85 -1.93
N LYS A 108 15.68 0.39 -1.07
CA LYS A 108 15.41 -0.62 -0.03
C LYS A 108 14.34 -0.17 0.98
N ARG A 109 14.07 1.12 1.07
CA ARG A 109 13.02 1.69 1.95
C ARG A 109 11.63 1.63 1.32
N THR A 110 11.52 1.25 0.05
CA THR A 110 10.24 1.02 -0.64
C THR A 110 9.99 -0.49 -0.69
N ILE A 111 9.41 -1.03 0.39
CA ILE A 111 9.11 -2.45 0.53
C ILE A 111 7.81 -2.79 -0.20
N GLY A 112 7.78 -3.96 -0.86
CA GLY A 112 6.61 -4.47 -1.58
C GLY A 112 6.87 -4.69 -3.07
N GLU A 113 5.94 -5.35 -3.75
CA GLU A 113 5.98 -5.50 -5.20
C GLU A 113 5.51 -4.22 -5.88
N ILE A 114 6.11 -3.87 -7.03
CA ILE A 114 5.77 -2.67 -7.78
C ILE A 114 5.30 -3.08 -9.16
N PHE A 115 4.03 -2.82 -9.43
CA PHE A 115 3.32 -3.13 -10.66
C PHE A 115 3.17 -1.85 -11.49
N ILE A 116 3.71 -1.86 -12.71
CA ILE A 116 3.76 -0.69 -13.57
C ILE A 116 2.84 -0.91 -14.76
N ASN A 117 1.95 0.05 -14.98
CA ASN A 117 1.13 0.12 -16.19
C ASN A 117 1.75 1.11 -17.18
N ASP A 118 2.15 0.56 -18.32
CA ASP A 118 2.64 1.30 -19.51
C ASP A 118 1.65 1.25 -20.69
N LEU A 119 0.70 0.30 -20.64
CA LEU A 119 -0.16 -0.03 -21.78
C LEU A 119 -1.43 0.82 -21.77
N ARG A 120 -2.25 0.70 -20.72
CA ARG A 120 -3.55 1.35 -20.65
C ARG A 120 -3.37 2.85 -20.50
N ASN A 121 -4.06 3.61 -21.34
CA ASN A 121 -3.93 5.08 -21.45
C ASN A 121 -2.47 5.53 -21.68
N GLY A 122 -1.61 4.66 -22.23
CA GLY A 122 -0.17 4.91 -22.37
C GLY A 122 0.54 5.17 -21.04
N GLY A 123 0.09 4.50 -19.96
CA GLY A 123 0.62 4.69 -18.61
C GLY A 123 0.35 6.07 -18.01
N LYS A 124 -0.61 6.84 -18.55
CA LYS A 124 -0.97 8.18 -18.07
C LYS A 124 -2.19 8.17 -17.17
N GLY A 125 -2.35 9.28 -16.46
CA GLY A 125 -3.54 9.58 -15.67
C GLY A 125 -3.39 9.22 -14.20
N HIS A 126 -3.99 10.04 -13.34
CA HIS A 126 -3.76 10.03 -11.89
C HIS A 126 -4.97 9.55 -11.09
N LEU A 127 -6.19 9.94 -11.48
CA LEU A 127 -7.40 9.60 -10.73
C LEU A 127 -7.64 8.09 -10.69
N PHE A 128 -7.73 7.53 -9.49
CA PHE A 128 -7.88 6.09 -9.25
C PHE A 128 -9.04 5.49 -10.05
N ASN A 129 -10.25 6.02 -9.89
CA ASN A 129 -11.46 5.48 -10.50
C ASN A 129 -11.58 5.70 -12.02
N SER A 130 -10.67 6.44 -12.64
CA SER A 130 -10.76 6.81 -14.07
C SER A 130 -9.60 6.28 -14.89
N PHE A 131 -8.40 6.24 -14.32
CA PHE A 131 -7.18 5.97 -15.07
C PHE A 131 -6.38 4.78 -14.59
N TYR A 132 -6.58 4.31 -13.36
CA TYR A 132 -5.93 3.10 -12.88
C TYR A 132 -6.73 1.87 -13.31
N SER A 133 -6.04 0.91 -13.91
CA SER A 133 -6.67 -0.34 -14.28
C SER A 133 -6.85 -1.26 -13.07
N LEU A 134 -7.92 -2.05 -13.10
CA LEU A 134 -8.12 -3.18 -12.19
C LEU A 134 -7.94 -4.53 -12.91
N LYS A 135 -7.40 -4.51 -14.13
CA LYS A 135 -7.07 -5.71 -14.89
C LYS A 135 -5.62 -6.09 -14.65
N LEU A 136 -5.39 -7.38 -14.42
CA LEU A 136 -4.07 -7.95 -14.22
C LEU A 136 -3.16 -7.69 -15.43
N GLU A 137 -3.66 -7.93 -16.65
CA GLU A 137 -2.84 -7.86 -17.87
C GLU A 137 -2.29 -6.47 -18.20
N ASP A 138 -2.81 -5.41 -17.57
CA ASP A 138 -2.35 -4.05 -17.80
C ASP A 138 -1.06 -3.71 -17.04
N TYR A 139 -0.60 -4.59 -16.15
CA TYR A 139 0.57 -4.36 -15.31
C TYR A 139 1.65 -5.43 -15.50
N TRP A 140 2.90 -5.01 -15.40
CA TRP A 140 4.05 -5.90 -15.24
C TRP A 140 4.75 -5.61 -13.91
N SER A 141 5.36 -6.64 -13.31
CA SER A 141 6.11 -6.46 -12.06
C SER A 141 7.53 -5.99 -12.33
N ALA A 142 7.91 -4.88 -11.70
CA ALA A 142 9.28 -4.38 -11.71
C ALA A 142 10.25 -5.25 -10.90
N ARG A 143 9.73 -6.15 -10.05
CA ARG A 143 10.52 -7.00 -9.15
C ARG A 143 10.29 -8.50 -9.39
N GLY A 144 9.45 -8.86 -10.35
CA GLY A 144 9.21 -10.23 -10.79
C GLY A 144 8.17 -11.02 -9.98
N GLY A 145 7.50 -10.40 -9.00
CA GLY A 145 6.37 -11.02 -8.29
C GLY A 145 5.04 -10.95 -9.05
N GLU A 146 4.06 -11.70 -8.55
CA GLU A 146 2.69 -11.75 -9.08
C GLU A 146 1.73 -10.95 -8.18
N PRO A 147 0.78 -10.18 -8.73
CA PRO A 147 -0.12 -9.36 -7.94
C PRO A 147 -1.23 -10.19 -7.30
N VAL A 148 -1.35 -10.09 -5.98
CA VAL A 148 -2.38 -10.70 -5.14
C VAL A 148 -3.71 -9.95 -5.22
N LEU A 149 -3.71 -8.61 -5.30
CA LEU A 149 -4.98 -7.86 -5.34
C LEU A 149 -5.76 -8.09 -6.64
N LEU A 150 -5.08 -7.99 -7.78
CA LEU A 150 -5.74 -8.06 -9.09
C LEU A 150 -5.93 -9.49 -9.61
N ASN A 151 -5.30 -10.49 -8.98
CA ASN A 151 -5.46 -11.91 -9.29
C ASN A 151 -6.49 -12.62 -8.40
N LEU A 152 -7.25 -11.87 -7.60
CA LEU A 152 -8.35 -12.51 -6.86
C LEU A 152 -9.40 -12.98 -7.86
N PRO A 153 -9.85 -14.23 -7.78
CA PRO A 153 -10.99 -14.66 -8.57
C PRO A 153 -12.16 -13.72 -8.25
N GLY A 154 -12.71 -13.11 -9.29
CA GLY A 154 -13.98 -12.41 -9.18
C GLY A 154 -14.99 -13.39 -8.57
N LYS A 155 -15.56 -13.02 -7.43
CA LYS A 155 -16.70 -13.76 -6.88
C LYS A 155 -17.84 -13.81 -7.88
#